data_AF-A0A959VS88-F1
#
_entry.id   AF-A0A959VS88-F1
#
_cell.length_a   1.000
_cell.length_b   1.000
_cell.length_c   1.000
_cell.angle_alpha   90.00
_cell.angle_beta   90.00
_cell.angle_gamma   90.00
#
_symmetry.space_group_name_H-M   'P 1'
#
loop_
_entity.id
_entity.type
_entity.pdbx_description
1 polymer ?
#
loop_
_entity_poly.entity_id
_entity_poly.type
_entity_poly.pdbx_seq_one_letter_code
_entity_poly.pdbx_strand_id
1 'polypeptide(L)'
;MRGFFDRHFTSAHAIALLALFVAVGGTAYAATAIGTKQIKNNAVTTAKIKNNAVTTAKIKNNAVTSAKIASRSVTPAKMSEYTNSGLVKLSNGESKVLLTKGPFKFTAKCVDGGGGVSIANLTAKNTGSEAGLFESDYLSNYNDPVFDPGEELQAFYEVNQSVPYWFGEVYNMFSATSANGSTSLYGGGNLGVKVLGSDCVYQLFTWGK
;
A
#
# COMPACT_ATOMS: atom_id res chain seq x y z
N MET A 1 -46.08 74.49 16.40
CA MET A 1 -46.02 73.52 15.30
C MET A 1 -44.56 73.45 14.86
N ARG A 2 -43.88 72.32 15.10
CA ARG A 2 -42.42 72.18 15.01
C ARG A 2 -42.07 71.59 13.64
N GLY A 3 -41.19 72.27 12.91
CA GLY A 3 -40.92 72.05 11.49
C GLY A 3 -40.54 70.61 11.12
N PHE A 4 -41.19 70.12 10.07
CA PHE A 4 -40.94 68.83 9.44
C PHE A 4 -39.60 68.91 8.68
N PHE A 5 -38.75 67.91 8.90
CA PHE A 5 -37.42 67.77 8.28
C PHE A 5 -37.54 67.54 6.76
N ASP A 6 -37.14 68.51 5.94
CA ASP A 6 -36.81 68.25 4.53
C ASP A 6 -35.38 67.69 4.46
N ARG A 7 -35.25 66.37 4.60
CA ARG A 7 -33.97 65.68 4.35
C ARG A 7 -33.77 65.56 2.85
N HIS A 8 -33.01 66.49 2.27
CA HIS A 8 -32.58 66.39 0.88
C HIS A 8 -31.59 65.22 0.72
N PHE A 9 -31.98 64.21 -0.06
CA PHE A 9 -31.07 63.18 -0.55
C PHE A 9 -30.06 63.85 -1.50
N THR A 10 -28.86 64.11 -1.03
CA THR A 10 -27.80 64.69 -1.85
C THR A 10 -27.09 63.60 -2.67
N SER A 11 -26.43 64.00 -3.76
CA SER A 11 -25.62 63.10 -4.60
C SER A 11 -24.56 62.32 -3.80
N ALA A 12 -24.07 62.89 -2.69
CA ALA A 12 -23.13 62.23 -1.79
C ALA A 12 -23.73 60.99 -1.10
N HIS A 13 -25.01 61.04 -0.69
CA HIS A 13 -25.69 59.88 -0.11
C HIS A 13 -25.90 58.78 -1.15
N ALA A 14 -26.21 59.15 -2.39
CA ALA A 14 -26.36 58.18 -3.48
C ALA A 14 -25.03 57.46 -3.79
N ILE A 15 -23.91 58.20 -3.83
CA ILE A 15 -22.57 57.63 -4.04
C ILE A 15 -22.17 56.75 -2.85
N ALA A 16 -22.43 57.18 -1.61
CA ALA A 16 -22.14 56.40 -0.42
C ALA A 16 -22.88 55.06 -0.39
N LEU A 17 -24.16 55.04 -0.79
CA LEU A 17 -24.95 53.81 -0.88
C LEU A 17 -24.51 52.90 -2.03
N LEU A 18 -24.15 53.46 -3.19
CA LEU A 18 -23.59 52.69 -4.30
C LEU A 18 -22.23 52.08 -3.95
N ALA A 19 -21.35 52.84 -3.30
CA ALA A 19 -20.07 52.34 -2.81
C ALA A 19 -20.26 51.22 -1.77
N LEU A 20 -21.21 51.38 -0.84
CA LEU A 20 -21.57 50.34 0.13
C LEU A 20 -22.10 49.08 -0.57
N PHE A 21 -22.97 49.23 -1.57
CA PHE A 21 -23.52 48.10 -2.32
C PHE A 21 -22.43 47.33 -3.09
N VAL A 22 -21.50 48.04 -3.75
CA VAL A 22 -20.38 47.40 -4.45
C VAL A 22 -19.41 46.74 -3.47
N ALA A 23 -19.13 47.39 -2.34
CA ALA A 23 -18.26 46.86 -1.29
C ALA A 23 -18.83 45.57 -0.66
N VAL A 24 -20.15 45.45 -0.53
CA VAL A 24 -20.82 44.28 0.08
C VAL A 24 -21.21 43.22 -0.97
N GLY A 25 -21.43 43.59 -2.23
CA GLY A 25 -22.00 42.70 -3.24
C GLY A 25 -21.01 41.78 -3.96
N GLY A 26 -19.72 42.15 -4.04
CA GLY A 26 -18.75 41.46 -4.91
C GLY A 26 -17.91 40.38 -4.22
N THR A 27 -16.95 40.79 -3.41
CA THR A 27 -15.92 39.91 -2.84
C THR A 27 -16.33 39.31 -1.50
N ALA A 28 -17.12 40.03 -0.70
CA ALA A 28 -17.59 39.57 0.60
C ALA A 28 -18.60 38.40 0.49
N TYR A 29 -19.49 38.44 -0.50
CA TYR A 29 -20.48 37.37 -0.73
C TYR A 29 -19.85 36.10 -1.32
N ALA A 30 -18.81 36.24 -2.16
CA ALA A 30 -18.13 35.11 -2.77
C ALA A 30 -17.37 34.22 -1.76
N ALA A 31 -16.96 34.74 -0.60
CA ALA A 31 -16.27 33.91 0.39
C ALA A 31 -17.21 32.90 1.09
N THR A 32 -18.51 33.20 1.17
CA THR A 32 -19.50 32.38 1.89
C THR A 32 -20.47 31.65 0.98
N ALA A 33 -20.63 32.08 -0.28
CA ALA A 33 -21.60 31.51 -1.23
C ALA A 33 -21.02 30.49 -2.22
N ILE A 34 -19.70 30.26 -2.23
CA ILE A 34 -19.07 29.31 -3.17
C ILE A 34 -19.16 27.89 -2.61
N GLY A 35 -20.20 27.19 -3.03
CA GLY A 35 -20.37 25.76 -2.83
C GLY A 35 -19.90 24.94 -4.03
N THR A 36 -20.21 23.64 -4.01
CA THR A 36 -19.84 22.71 -5.08
C THR A 36 -20.43 23.08 -6.43
N LYS A 37 -21.63 23.68 -6.46
CA LYS A 37 -22.33 24.09 -7.69
C LYS A 37 -21.61 25.21 -8.45
N GLN A 38 -20.81 26.01 -7.76
CA GLN A 38 -20.06 27.13 -8.33
C GLN A 38 -18.68 26.70 -8.86
N ILE A 39 -18.24 25.47 -8.54
CA ILE A 39 -17.01 24.90 -9.06
C ILE A 39 -17.32 24.19 -10.37
N LYS A 40 -16.93 24.81 -11.49
CA LYS A 40 -17.07 24.20 -12.83
C LYS A 40 -16.22 22.93 -12.93
N ASN A 41 -16.63 22.01 -13.80
CA ASN A 41 -15.84 20.83 -14.13
C ASN A 41 -14.42 21.23 -14.55
N ASN A 42 -13.42 20.47 -14.08
CA ASN A 42 -11.99 20.73 -14.31
C ASN A 42 -11.47 22.08 -13.77
N ALA A 43 -12.24 22.81 -12.95
CA ALA A 43 -11.78 24.06 -12.37
C ALA A 43 -10.66 23.87 -11.34
N VAL A 44 -10.58 22.70 -10.70
CA VAL A 44 -9.50 22.34 -9.76
C VAL A 44 -8.44 21.56 -10.52
N THR A 45 -7.38 22.26 -10.96
CA THR A 45 -6.22 21.66 -11.64
C THR A 45 -5.11 21.35 -10.64
N THR A 46 -4.10 20.58 -11.06
CA THR A 46 -2.94 20.22 -10.21
C THR A 46 -2.27 21.44 -9.59
N ALA A 47 -2.06 22.52 -10.37
CA ALA A 47 -1.43 23.75 -9.88
C ALA A 47 -2.22 24.46 -8.76
N LYS A 48 -3.53 24.19 -8.64
CA LYS A 48 -4.37 24.74 -7.57
C LYS A 48 -4.34 23.88 -6.29
N ILE A 49 -3.78 22.68 -6.36
CA ILE A 49 -3.59 21.79 -5.22
C ILE A 49 -2.11 21.86 -4.83
N LYS A 50 -1.80 22.57 -3.76
CA LYS A 50 -0.43 22.63 -3.24
C LYS A 50 0.03 21.23 -2.80
N ASN A 51 1.35 21.02 -2.81
CA ASN A 51 1.94 19.81 -2.24
C ASN A 51 1.45 19.62 -0.79
N ASN A 52 1.13 18.37 -0.43
CA ASN A 52 0.59 18.00 0.89
C ASN A 52 -0.75 18.66 1.26
N ALA A 53 -1.46 19.29 0.32
CA ALA A 53 -2.74 19.94 0.61
C ALA A 53 -3.85 18.94 0.95
N VAL A 54 -3.77 17.71 0.42
CA VAL A 54 -4.71 16.63 0.72
C VAL A 54 -4.12 15.74 1.81
N THR A 55 -4.43 16.07 3.07
CA THR A 55 -3.97 15.33 4.25
C THR A 55 -4.94 14.22 4.61
N THR A 56 -4.52 13.29 5.47
CA THR A 56 -5.37 12.18 5.96
C THR A 56 -6.70 12.66 6.53
N ALA A 57 -6.70 13.73 7.32
CA ALA A 57 -7.93 14.29 7.90
C ALA A 57 -8.93 14.82 6.86
N LYS A 58 -8.48 15.15 5.64
CA LYS A 58 -9.34 15.59 4.53
C LYS A 58 -9.91 14.41 3.74
N ILE A 59 -9.40 13.20 3.95
CA ILE A 59 -9.89 11.97 3.34
C ILE A 59 -10.69 11.24 4.40
N LYS A 60 -12.02 11.20 4.24
CA LYS A 60 -12.87 10.41 5.15
C LYS A 60 -12.50 8.93 5.07
N ASN A 61 -12.71 8.21 6.17
CA ASN A 61 -12.58 6.75 6.18
C ASN A 61 -13.44 6.15 5.05
N ASN A 62 -12.89 5.16 4.35
CA ASN A 62 -13.52 4.50 3.21
C ASN A 62 -13.83 5.41 2.01
N ALA A 63 -13.28 6.64 1.95
CA ALA A 63 -13.52 7.53 0.81
C ALA A 63 -12.83 7.05 -0.47
N VAL A 64 -11.72 6.31 -0.37
CA VAL A 64 -11.00 5.74 -1.52
C VAL A 64 -11.29 4.24 -1.58
N THR A 65 -12.28 3.87 -2.38
CA THR A 65 -12.71 2.47 -2.58
C THR A 65 -12.00 1.85 -3.78
N SER A 66 -12.05 0.52 -3.90
CA SER A 66 -11.48 -0.22 -5.04
C SER A 66 -11.98 0.32 -6.40
N ALA A 67 -13.27 0.64 -6.53
CA ALA A 67 -13.83 1.21 -7.75
C ALA A 67 -13.25 2.59 -8.14
N LYS A 68 -12.65 3.33 -7.20
CA LYS A 68 -11.99 4.63 -7.45
C LYS A 68 -10.50 4.47 -7.81
N ILE A 69 -9.96 3.25 -7.68
CA ILE A 69 -8.57 2.93 -7.96
C ILE A 69 -8.55 2.17 -9.29
N ALA A 70 -7.92 2.77 -10.30
CA ALA A 70 -7.76 2.10 -11.58
C ALA A 70 -6.88 0.85 -11.42
N SER A 71 -7.15 -0.17 -12.23
CA SER A 71 -6.31 -1.38 -12.25
C SER A 71 -4.84 -1.00 -12.47
N ARG A 72 -3.93 -1.59 -11.69
CA ARG A 72 -2.48 -1.37 -11.73
C ARG A 72 -2.01 0.05 -11.35
N SER A 73 -2.85 0.92 -10.80
CA SER A 73 -2.42 2.27 -10.38
C SER A 73 -1.52 2.26 -9.13
N VAL A 74 -1.75 1.29 -8.24
CA VAL A 74 -0.89 0.96 -7.09
C VAL A 74 0.02 -0.19 -7.50
N THR A 75 1.28 0.12 -7.73
CA THR A 75 2.31 -0.86 -8.09
C THR A 75 3.11 -1.25 -6.84
N PRO A 76 3.69 -2.45 -6.78
CA PRO A 76 4.56 -2.85 -5.67
C PRO A 76 5.68 -1.85 -5.36
N ALA A 77 6.25 -1.21 -6.39
CA ALA A 77 7.29 -0.18 -6.21
C ALA A 77 6.82 1.12 -5.51
N LYS A 78 5.50 1.33 -5.36
CA LYS A 78 4.90 2.48 -4.65
C LYS A 78 4.49 2.13 -3.22
N MET A 79 4.69 0.88 -2.79
CA MET A 79 4.38 0.41 -1.45
C MET A 79 5.68 0.42 -0.64
N SER A 80 5.76 1.26 0.38
CA SER A 80 6.98 1.45 1.20
C SER A 80 7.19 0.33 2.23
N GLU A 81 6.18 -0.49 2.49
CA GLU A 81 6.22 -1.51 3.53
C GLU A 81 5.26 -2.64 3.16
N TYR A 82 5.76 -3.88 3.26
CA TYR A 82 4.94 -5.08 3.07
C TYR A 82 4.02 -5.25 4.26
N THR A 83 2.87 -4.60 4.22
CA THR A 83 1.73 -4.94 5.05
C THR A 83 0.82 -5.88 4.26
N ASN A 84 1.26 -7.14 4.16
CA ASN A 84 0.40 -8.31 4.32
C ASN A 84 -0.88 -8.44 3.45
N SER A 85 -0.79 -8.39 2.11
CA SER A 85 -1.82 -8.97 1.18
C SER A 85 -1.54 -8.73 -0.32
N GLY A 86 -0.31 -8.98 -0.77
CA GLY A 86 -0.03 -9.08 -2.20
C GLY A 86 0.15 -10.54 -2.59
N LEU A 87 -0.83 -11.13 -3.29
CA LEU A 87 -0.60 -12.40 -3.99
C LEU A 87 0.43 -12.13 -5.10
N VAL A 88 1.62 -12.72 -4.98
CA VAL A 88 2.64 -12.66 -6.02
C VAL A 88 2.49 -13.91 -6.89
N LYS A 89 1.87 -13.72 -8.05
CA LYS A 89 1.79 -14.75 -9.08
C LYS A 89 3.08 -14.74 -9.92
N LEU A 90 3.70 -15.90 -10.08
CA LEU A 90 4.88 -16.16 -10.89
C LEU A 90 4.58 -17.29 -11.87
N SER A 91 4.86 -17.06 -13.14
CA SER A 91 4.83 -18.09 -14.19
C SER A 91 6.08 -18.98 -14.08
N ASN A 92 6.05 -20.17 -14.66
CA ASN A 92 7.21 -21.06 -14.68
C ASN A 92 8.48 -20.36 -15.23
N GLY A 93 9.58 -20.44 -14.46
CA GLY A 93 10.84 -19.78 -14.75
C GLY A 93 10.98 -18.37 -14.17
N GLU A 94 9.88 -17.74 -13.72
CA GLU A 94 9.93 -16.41 -13.12
C GLU A 94 10.43 -16.46 -11.67
N SER A 95 11.14 -15.40 -11.29
CA SER A 95 11.61 -15.20 -9.92
C SER A 95 11.38 -13.75 -9.46
N LYS A 96 11.03 -13.58 -8.19
CA LYS A 96 10.73 -12.27 -7.62
C LYS A 96 11.12 -12.20 -6.14
N VAL A 97 11.76 -11.10 -5.76
CA VAL A 97 11.98 -10.76 -4.35
C VAL A 97 10.64 -10.44 -3.70
N LEU A 98 10.26 -11.24 -2.70
CA LEU A 98 9.02 -11.09 -1.93
C LEU A 98 9.17 -10.13 -0.76
N LEU A 99 10.33 -10.14 -0.10
CA LEU A 99 10.58 -9.32 1.08
C LEU A 99 12.08 -9.03 1.18
N THR A 100 12.41 -7.78 1.52
CA THR A 100 13.71 -7.42 2.07
C THR A 100 13.48 -6.74 3.40
N LYS A 101 14.03 -7.29 4.49
CA LYS A 101 13.93 -6.72 5.84
C LYS A 101 15.26 -6.84 6.54
N GLY A 102 15.86 -5.67 6.84
CA GLY A 102 17.24 -5.60 7.35
C GLY A 102 18.21 -6.37 6.45
N PRO A 103 19.03 -7.28 7.00
CA PRO A 103 19.96 -8.08 6.20
C PRO A 103 19.30 -9.25 5.48
N PHE A 104 18.00 -9.49 5.63
CA PHE A 104 17.34 -10.67 5.06
C PHE A 104 16.62 -10.34 3.76
N LYS A 105 16.85 -11.18 2.75
CA LYS A 105 16.20 -11.10 1.43
C LYS A 105 15.52 -12.42 1.10
N PHE A 106 14.22 -12.38 0.83
CA PHE A 106 13.40 -13.53 0.47
C PHE A 106 13.01 -13.45 -0.99
N THR A 107 13.35 -14.48 -1.76
CA THR A 107 13.13 -14.57 -3.20
C THR A 107 12.29 -15.80 -3.53
N ALA A 108 11.17 -15.59 -4.21
CA ALA A 108 10.35 -16.66 -4.76
C ALA A 108 10.79 -17.01 -6.17
N LYS A 109 10.65 -18.28 -6.55
CA LYS A 109 10.84 -18.76 -7.92
C LYS A 109 9.87 -19.89 -8.23
N CYS A 110 9.12 -19.75 -9.33
CA CYS A 110 8.31 -20.85 -9.85
C CYS A 110 9.13 -21.66 -10.85
N VAL A 111 9.10 -22.99 -10.72
CA VAL A 111 9.87 -23.90 -11.56
C VAL A 111 8.93 -24.98 -12.10
N ASP A 112 9.12 -25.37 -13.35
CA ASP A 112 8.43 -26.53 -13.92
C ASP A 112 9.04 -27.82 -13.38
N GLY A 113 8.25 -28.60 -12.64
CA GLY A 113 8.64 -29.92 -12.13
C GLY A 113 8.43 -31.04 -13.15
N GLY A 114 7.81 -30.74 -14.31
CA GLY A 114 7.40 -31.73 -15.30
C GLY A 114 6.14 -32.48 -14.90
N GLY A 115 5.53 -33.20 -15.86
CA GLY A 115 4.35 -34.04 -15.59
C GLY A 115 3.11 -33.29 -15.10
N GLY A 116 3.01 -31.97 -15.34
CA GLY A 116 1.94 -31.13 -14.82
C GLY A 116 2.13 -30.70 -13.36
N VAL A 117 3.36 -30.74 -12.83
CA VAL A 117 3.71 -30.28 -11.49
C VAL A 117 4.44 -28.94 -11.59
N SER A 118 4.03 -27.95 -10.80
CA SER A 118 4.83 -26.74 -10.58
C SER A 118 5.46 -26.80 -9.19
N ILE A 119 6.74 -26.43 -9.13
CA ILE A 119 7.53 -26.38 -7.90
C ILE A 119 7.69 -24.92 -7.52
N ALA A 120 7.26 -24.59 -6.31
CA ALA A 120 7.41 -23.26 -5.78
C ALA A 120 8.60 -23.24 -4.81
N ASN A 121 9.67 -22.55 -5.21
CA ASN A 121 10.88 -22.38 -4.41
C ASN A 121 10.83 -21.04 -3.66
N LEU A 122 11.18 -21.07 -2.38
CA LEU A 122 11.52 -19.88 -1.60
C LEU A 122 12.99 -19.94 -1.21
N THR A 123 13.74 -18.88 -1.50
CA THR A 123 15.13 -18.71 -1.08
C THR A 123 15.21 -17.55 -0.10
N ALA A 124 15.66 -17.81 1.12
CA ALA A 124 16.12 -16.80 2.06
C ALA A 124 17.62 -16.56 1.85
N LYS A 125 18.07 -15.30 1.90
CA LYS A 125 19.49 -14.92 1.86
C LYS A 125 19.82 -13.93 2.96
N ASN A 126 20.91 -14.17 3.69
CA ASN A 126 21.51 -13.17 4.58
C ASN A 126 22.48 -12.31 3.76
N THR A 127 22.11 -11.07 3.49
CA THR A 127 22.93 -10.07 2.80
C THR A 127 23.67 -9.14 3.76
N GLY A 128 23.63 -9.42 5.07
CA GLY A 128 24.38 -8.68 6.07
C GLY A 128 25.86 -9.07 6.11
N SER A 129 26.59 -8.47 7.05
CA SER A 129 27.99 -8.79 7.34
C SER A 129 28.17 -9.75 8.52
N GLU A 130 27.08 -10.07 9.23
CA GLU A 130 27.07 -10.90 10.43
C GLU A 130 26.02 -12.01 10.27
N ALA A 131 26.28 -13.15 10.89
CA ALA A 131 25.39 -14.29 10.82
C ALA A 131 24.10 -14.04 11.62
N GLY A 132 22.96 -14.33 11.00
CA GLY A 132 21.65 -14.26 11.66
C GLY A 132 21.23 -15.62 12.23
N LEU A 133 20.06 -15.64 12.84
CA LEU A 133 19.34 -16.88 13.17
C LEU A 133 18.18 -17.02 12.18
N PHE A 134 17.99 -18.22 11.64
CA PHE A 134 16.87 -18.55 10.77
C PHE A 134 16.20 -19.84 11.24
N GLU A 135 14.88 -19.80 11.39
CA GLU A 135 14.09 -20.94 11.81
C GLU A 135 12.98 -21.18 10.80
N SER A 136 12.71 -22.44 10.45
CA SER A 136 11.59 -22.79 9.59
C SER A 136 10.84 -24.00 10.12
N ASP A 137 9.54 -23.80 10.37
CA ASP A 137 8.63 -24.82 10.84
C ASP A 137 7.67 -25.24 9.73
N TYR A 138 8.05 -26.29 9.00
CA TYR A 138 7.14 -27.13 8.25
C TYR A 138 7.76 -28.52 8.15
N LEU A 139 7.13 -29.51 8.79
CA LEU A 139 7.55 -30.91 8.83
C LEU A 139 8.90 -31.20 9.54
N SER A 140 9.29 -30.40 10.53
CA SER A 140 10.25 -30.79 11.58
C SER A 140 11.63 -31.27 11.09
N ASN A 141 12.21 -30.67 10.04
CA ASN A 141 13.53 -31.06 9.52
C ASN A 141 14.53 -29.91 9.29
N TYR A 142 14.32 -28.73 9.88
CA TYR A 142 15.32 -27.66 9.80
C TYR A 142 15.46 -26.92 11.14
N ASN A 143 16.35 -27.45 12.00
CA ASN A 143 16.67 -26.86 13.29
C ASN A 143 17.62 -25.67 13.10
N ASP A 144 17.21 -24.50 13.59
CA ASP A 144 17.97 -23.27 13.87
C ASP A 144 19.47 -23.32 13.52
N PRO A 145 19.85 -23.17 12.24
CA PRO A 145 21.23 -22.98 11.88
C PRO A 145 21.57 -21.50 11.90
N VAL A 146 22.81 -21.25 12.30
CA VAL A 146 23.48 -19.98 12.06
C VAL A 146 23.40 -19.70 10.56
N PHE A 147 22.78 -18.58 10.21
CA PHE A 147 22.55 -18.19 8.82
C PHE A 147 23.66 -17.23 8.39
N ASP A 148 24.72 -17.78 7.79
CA ASP A 148 25.95 -17.07 7.52
C ASP A 148 25.79 -15.97 6.44
N PRO A 149 26.61 -14.91 6.48
CA PRO A 149 26.64 -13.90 5.42
C PRO A 149 26.84 -14.52 4.04
N GLY A 150 25.91 -14.23 3.13
CA GLY A 150 25.93 -14.72 1.75
C GLY A 150 25.34 -16.11 1.55
N GLU A 151 25.04 -16.85 2.63
CA GLU A 151 24.38 -18.15 2.57
C GLU A 151 22.96 -18.00 2.03
N GLU A 152 22.53 -19.00 1.25
CA GLU A 152 21.18 -19.11 0.72
C GLU A 152 20.52 -20.37 1.26
N LEU A 153 19.42 -20.19 1.99
CA LEU A 153 18.60 -21.28 2.49
C LEU A 153 17.37 -21.43 1.61
N GLN A 154 17.17 -22.63 1.09
CA GLN A 154 16.08 -22.92 0.16
C GLN A 154 15.05 -23.84 0.80
N ALA A 155 13.78 -23.47 0.66
CA ALA A 155 12.65 -24.32 0.97
C ALA A 155 11.87 -24.60 -0.31
N PHE A 156 11.59 -25.87 -0.56
CA PHE A 156 10.96 -26.37 -1.78
C PHE A 156 9.59 -26.92 -1.46
N TYR A 157 8.60 -26.54 -2.29
CA TYR A 157 7.25 -27.08 -2.18
C TYR A 157 6.82 -27.63 -3.53
N GLU A 158 6.64 -28.94 -3.58
CA GLU A 158 6.02 -29.62 -4.71
C GLU A 158 4.50 -29.56 -4.54
N VAL A 159 3.79 -29.02 -5.54
CA VAL A 159 2.33 -28.96 -5.51
C VAL A 159 1.80 -29.69 -6.73
N ASN A 160 1.16 -30.84 -6.49
CA ASN A 160 0.55 -31.63 -7.56
C ASN A 160 -0.75 -30.96 -8.02
N GLN A 161 -0.85 -30.61 -9.30
CA GLN A 161 -2.05 -29.93 -9.83
C GLN A 161 -3.31 -30.81 -9.83
N SER A 162 -3.19 -32.10 -9.50
CA SER A 162 -4.30 -33.04 -9.36
C SER A 162 -5.04 -32.94 -8.02
N VAL A 163 -4.47 -32.27 -7.00
CA VAL A 163 -5.16 -32.07 -5.72
C VAL A 163 -6.11 -30.85 -5.79
N PRO A 164 -7.39 -30.99 -5.38
CA PRO A 164 -8.33 -29.88 -5.37
C PRO A 164 -7.83 -28.68 -4.55
N TYR A 165 -8.18 -27.49 -5.04
CA TYR A 165 -7.74 -26.16 -4.59
C TYR A 165 -7.81 -25.84 -3.09
N TRP A 166 -8.50 -26.67 -2.29
CA TRP A 166 -8.66 -26.51 -0.84
C TRP A 166 -7.58 -27.19 -0.01
N PHE A 167 -6.80 -28.12 -0.59
CA PHE A 167 -5.75 -28.88 0.10
C PHE A 167 -4.32 -28.67 -0.48
N GLY A 168 -4.19 -27.87 -1.55
CA GLY A 168 -2.91 -27.62 -2.25
C GLY A 168 -2.14 -26.37 -1.77
N GLU A 169 -2.44 -25.87 -0.57
CA GLU A 169 -1.75 -24.73 0.04
C GLU A 169 -0.69 -25.23 1.02
N VAL A 170 0.55 -24.84 0.76
CA VAL A 170 1.69 -25.19 1.61
C VAL A 170 2.06 -23.96 2.42
N TYR A 171 1.98 -24.08 3.74
CA TYR A 171 2.23 -22.98 4.67
C TYR A 171 3.52 -23.21 5.42
N ASN A 172 4.46 -22.28 5.31
CA ASN A 172 5.71 -22.38 6.05
C ASN A 172 5.85 -21.19 6.97
N MET A 173 6.03 -21.49 8.24
CA MET A 173 6.43 -20.49 9.21
C MET A 173 7.94 -20.32 9.08
N PHE A 174 8.38 -19.08 8.96
CA PHE A 174 9.79 -18.75 9.06
C PHE A 174 10.01 -17.59 10.04
N SER A 175 11.12 -17.65 10.75
CA SER A 175 11.63 -16.59 11.61
C SER A 175 13.06 -16.25 11.18
N ALA A 176 13.42 -14.97 11.25
CA ALA A 176 14.77 -14.51 10.97
C ALA A 176 15.13 -13.36 11.90
N THR A 177 16.27 -13.46 12.57
CA THR A 177 16.76 -12.43 13.50
C THR A 177 18.21 -12.11 13.20
N SER A 178 18.54 -10.83 13.01
CA SER A 178 19.92 -10.40 12.77
C SER A 178 20.80 -10.64 13.99
N ALA A 179 22.11 -10.80 13.80
CA ALA A 179 23.08 -11.08 14.88
C ALA A 179 22.90 -10.18 16.11
N ASN A 180 22.70 -8.88 15.87
CA ASN A 180 22.53 -7.85 16.89
C ASN A 180 21.08 -7.70 17.41
N GLY A 181 20.14 -8.54 16.96
CA GLY A 181 18.72 -8.49 17.31
C GLY A 181 17.94 -7.28 16.75
N SER A 182 18.58 -6.35 16.04
CA SER A 182 17.95 -5.11 15.56
C SER A 182 16.87 -5.34 14.50
N THR A 183 17.03 -6.39 13.69
CA THR A 183 16.03 -6.82 12.71
C THR A 183 15.51 -8.16 13.15
N SER A 184 14.22 -8.24 13.42
CA SER A 184 13.56 -9.52 13.61
C SER A 184 12.25 -9.61 12.84
N LEU A 185 12.02 -10.79 12.28
CA LEU A 185 10.73 -11.26 11.78
C LEU A 185 10.11 -12.14 12.87
N TYR A 186 9.71 -11.52 13.99
CA TYR A 186 9.11 -12.21 15.14
C TYR A 186 7.61 -12.44 14.90
N GLY A 187 7.08 -13.60 15.32
CA GLY A 187 5.64 -13.92 15.23
C GLY A 187 5.20 -14.72 14.00
N GLY A 188 6.12 -15.41 13.32
CA GLY A 188 5.79 -16.28 12.20
C GLY A 188 5.34 -15.49 10.98
N GLY A 189 6.31 -14.92 10.26
CA GLY A 189 6.09 -14.65 8.85
C GLY A 189 5.71 -15.99 8.23
N ASN A 190 4.42 -16.18 7.95
CA ASN A 190 3.96 -17.35 7.27
C ASN A 190 4.04 -17.02 5.78
N LEU A 191 4.75 -17.84 5.03
CA LEU A 191 4.61 -17.86 3.60
C LEU A 191 3.62 -18.96 3.24
N GLY A 192 2.46 -18.56 2.76
CA GLY A 192 1.56 -19.44 2.05
C GLY A 192 2.00 -19.53 0.59
N VAL A 193 2.07 -20.73 0.05
CA VAL A 193 2.35 -20.95 -1.37
C VAL A 193 1.29 -21.87 -1.95
N LYS A 194 0.82 -21.51 -3.13
CA LYS A 194 -0.21 -22.24 -3.86
C LYS A 194 0.13 -22.28 -5.34
N VAL A 195 -0.19 -23.38 -6.02
CA VAL A 195 -0.06 -23.45 -7.48
C VAL A 195 -1.45 -23.28 -8.12
N LEU A 196 -1.56 -22.35 -9.08
CA LEU A 196 -2.77 -22.08 -9.87
C LEU A 196 -2.48 -22.38 -11.35
N GLY A 197 -2.91 -23.56 -11.82
CA GLY A 197 -2.51 -24.02 -13.16
C GLY A 197 -0.98 -24.17 -13.21
N SER A 198 -0.31 -23.69 -14.27
CA SER A 198 1.15 -23.68 -14.38
C SER A 198 1.88 -22.69 -13.46
N ASP A 199 1.14 -21.82 -12.76
CA ASP A 199 1.73 -20.66 -12.11
C ASP A 199 1.78 -20.84 -10.59
N CYS A 200 2.85 -20.36 -9.96
CA CYS A 200 2.99 -20.35 -8.52
C CYS A 200 2.48 -19.02 -7.96
N VAL A 201 1.70 -19.07 -6.89
CA VAL A 201 1.21 -17.91 -6.16
C VAL A 201 1.76 -17.94 -4.75
N TYR A 202 2.49 -16.88 -4.41
CA TYR A 202 3.09 -16.68 -3.10
C TYR A 202 2.29 -15.63 -2.34
N GLN A 203 1.99 -15.93 -1.09
CA GLN A 203 1.34 -15.01 -0.16
C GLN A 203 2.17 -14.94 1.12
N LEU A 204 2.79 -13.80 1.36
CA LEU A 204 3.46 -13.55 2.62
C LEU A 204 2.48 -12.90 3.60
N PHE A 205 2.36 -13.50 4.79
CA PHE A 205 1.60 -12.93 5.89
C PHE A 205 2.39 -12.92 7.19
N THR A 206 2.23 -11.86 7.97
CA THR A 206 2.89 -11.69 9.27
C THR A 206 1.83 -11.58 10.35
N TRP A 207 1.94 -12.35 11.44
CA TRP A 207 1.03 -12.23 12.57
C TRP A 207 1.59 -11.22 13.58
N GLY A 208 0.88 -10.10 13.80
CA GLY A 208 1.21 -9.04 14.77
C GLY A 208 2.32 -8.07 14.31
N LYS A 209 2.25 -6.76 14.52
CA LYS A 209 1.23 -5.88 15.13
C LYS A 209 0.43 -5.14 14.07
#